data_AF-A0A942NJH4-F1
#
_entry.id   AF-A0A942NJH4-F1
#
_cell.length_a   1.000
_cell.length_b   1.000
_cell.length_c   1.000
_cell.angle_alpha   90.00
_cell.angle_beta   90.00
_cell.angle_gamma   90.00
#
_symmetry.space_group_name_H-M   'P 1'
#
loop_
_entity.id
_entity.type
_entity.pdbx_description
1 polymer ?
#
loop_
_entity_poly.entity_id
_entity_poly.type
_entity_poly.pdbx_seq_one_letter_code
_entity_poly.pdbx_strand_id
1 'polypeptide(L)'
;MGLKSDIDEVRIAWPTYPWRLKAWLILSVFLASGSIASLSDVVFRWKGFILEAVLFYRDFVSEPFRSLISSLFSLPFTRGQADIVILSAVFVSALMRVFIHSRGIWYDAPRVNSLLFAFAATVWVAFALAFGDTNRSIAGPFGAFLVQVLICTVYYSWRGGATRVLWYVYMLTPFVLVCLLAAVNSGLRR
;
A
#
# COMPACT_ATOMS: atom_id res chain seq x y z
N MET A 1 -11.53 2.79 25.16
CA MET A 1 -11.17 3.70 26.27
C MET A 1 -10.41 4.85 25.64
N GLY A 2 -10.90 6.08 25.81
CA GLY A 2 -10.36 7.26 25.12
C GLY A 2 -9.75 8.23 26.12
N LEU A 3 -8.74 8.98 25.68
CA LEU A 3 -7.94 9.90 26.51
C LEU A 3 -8.78 10.86 27.39
N LYS A 4 -9.98 11.24 26.91
CA LYS A 4 -10.94 12.07 27.66
C LYS A 4 -11.50 11.35 28.89
N SER A 5 -11.86 10.07 28.75
CA SER A 5 -12.34 9.24 29.86
C SER A 5 -11.26 9.09 30.93
N ASP A 6 -10.02 8.85 30.50
CA ASP A 6 -8.89 8.70 31.41
C ASP A 6 -8.59 10.01 32.17
N ILE A 7 -8.72 11.17 31.50
CA ILE A 7 -8.57 12.49 32.14
C ILE A 7 -9.70 12.75 33.13
N ASP A 8 -10.94 12.42 32.78
CA ASP A 8 -12.10 12.62 33.65
C ASP A 8 -12.01 11.72 34.90
N GLU A 9 -11.56 10.48 34.75
CA GLU A 9 -11.28 9.56 35.87
C GLU A 9 -10.17 10.09 36.78
N VAL A 10 -9.06 10.56 36.21
CA VAL A 10 -7.97 11.16 36.98
C VAL A 10 -8.44 12.42 37.70
N ARG A 11 -9.28 13.25 37.06
CA ARG A 11 -9.82 14.48 37.66
C ARG A 11 -10.70 14.19 38.87
N ILE A 12 -11.56 13.17 38.78
CA ILE A 12 -12.44 12.75 39.87
C ILE A 12 -11.63 12.17 41.04
N ALA A 13 -10.60 11.37 40.76
CA ALA A 13 -9.80 10.71 41.79
C ALA A 13 -8.63 11.56 42.33
N TRP A 14 -8.29 12.67 41.68
CA TRP A 14 -7.21 13.56 42.05
C TRP A 14 -7.26 14.06 43.51
N PRO A 15 -8.38 14.58 44.05
CA PRO A 15 -8.38 15.11 45.41
C PRO A 15 -8.12 14.02 46.47
N THR A 16 -8.54 12.78 46.22
CA THR A 16 -8.43 11.65 47.15
C THR A 16 -7.04 11.00 47.18
N TYR A 17 -6.18 11.25 46.19
CA TYR A 17 -4.86 10.62 46.14
C TYR A 17 -3.80 11.31 47.02
N PRO A 18 -2.94 10.53 47.70
CA PRO A 18 -1.79 11.06 48.42
C PRO A 18 -0.80 11.68 47.43
N TRP A 19 -0.04 12.68 47.90
CA TRP A 19 0.83 13.50 47.05
C TRP A 19 1.85 12.70 46.20
N ARG A 20 2.31 11.53 46.69
CA ARG A 20 3.22 10.64 45.96
C ARG A 20 2.59 10.06 44.69
N LEU A 21 1.32 9.68 44.76
CA LEU A 21 0.56 9.17 43.61
C LEU A 21 0.30 10.27 42.59
N LYS A 22 0.06 11.50 43.04
CA LYS A 22 -0.05 12.68 42.17
C LYS A 22 1.24 12.93 41.39
N ALA A 23 2.39 12.86 42.08
CA ALA A 23 3.70 12.99 41.44
C ALA A 23 3.94 11.90 40.38
N TRP A 24 3.60 10.65 40.70
CA TRP A 24 3.67 9.53 39.76
C TRP A 24 2.74 9.72 38.55
N LEU A 25 1.50 10.19 38.75
CA LEU A 25 0.56 10.49 37.67
C LEU A 25 1.07 11.60 36.75
N ILE A 26 1.63 12.68 37.30
CA ILE A 26 2.23 13.76 36.49
C ILE A 26 3.38 13.22 35.65
N LEU A 27 4.26 12.39 36.25
CA LEU A 27 5.36 11.77 35.53
C LEU A 27 4.86 10.85 34.41
N SER A 28 3.83 10.04 34.67
CA SER A 28 3.22 9.16 33.66
C SER A 28 2.59 9.95 32.51
N VAL A 29 1.89 11.05 32.80
CA VAL A 29 1.32 11.94 31.76
C VAL A 29 2.43 12.61 30.96
N PHE A 30 3.52 13.04 31.60
CA PHE A 30 4.68 13.60 30.92
C PHE A 30 5.39 12.57 30.02
N LEU A 31 5.53 11.32 30.48
CA LEU A 31 6.08 10.23 29.67
C LEU A 31 5.16 9.86 28.52
N ALA A 32 3.84 9.86 28.74
CA ALA A 32 2.85 9.59 27.70
C ALA A 32 2.78 10.72 26.66
N SER A 33 2.86 11.98 27.05
CA SER A 33 2.93 13.09 26.11
C SER A 33 4.26 13.09 25.33
N GLY A 34 5.36 12.72 25.99
CA GLY A 34 6.65 12.50 25.34
C GLY A 34 6.62 11.35 24.32
N SER A 35 5.92 10.25 24.60
CA SER A 35 5.77 9.15 23.64
C SER A 35 4.88 9.52 22.46
N ILE A 36 3.84 10.34 22.68
CA ILE A 36 3.01 10.91 21.60
C ILE A 36 3.81 11.88 20.74
N ALA A 37 4.63 12.74 21.34
CA ALA A 37 5.51 13.66 20.60
C ALA A 37 6.54 12.90 19.76
N SER A 38 7.17 11.87 20.33
CA SER A 38 8.07 10.96 19.61
C SER A 38 7.36 10.24 18.46
N LEU A 39 6.13 9.78 18.69
CA LEU A 39 5.30 9.16 17.63
C LEU A 39 4.96 10.17 16.53
N SER A 40 4.70 11.43 16.88
CA SER A 40 4.46 12.51 15.92
C SER A 40 5.69 12.75 15.02
N ASP A 41 6.88 12.87 15.61
CA ASP A 41 8.14 13.00 14.86
C ASP A 41 8.39 11.80 13.94
N VAL A 42 8.10 10.59 14.44
CA VAL A 42 8.18 9.37 13.63
C VAL A 42 7.20 9.45 12.46
N VAL A 43 5.93 9.81 12.67
CA VAL A 43 4.92 9.94 11.60
C VAL A 43 5.33 10.99 10.57
N PHE A 44 5.89 12.13 11.00
CA PHE A 44 6.40 13.15 10.08
C PHE A 44 7.55 12.63 9.22
N ARG A 45 8.49 11.88 9.82
CA ARG A 45 9.58 11.21 9.09
C ARG A 45 9.04 10.17 8.10
N TRP A 46 8.04 9.38 8.48
CA TRP A 46 7.38 8.42 7.58
C TRP A 46 6.68 9.11 6.41
N LYS A 47 6.01 10.23 6.65
CA LYS A 47 5.38 11.02 5.57
C LYS A 47 6.42 11.52 4.57
N GLY A 48 7.56 12.05 5.06
CA GLY A 48 8.68 12.47 4.21
C GLY A 48 9.25 11.30 3.40
N PHE A 49 9.50 10.18 4.06
CA PHE A 49 9.99 8.95 3.44
C PHE A 49 9.05 8.41 2.35
N ILE A 50 7.74 8.36 2.61
CA ILE A 50 6.75 7.92 1.61
C ILE A 50 6.68 8.91 0.44
N LEU A 51 6.74 10.22 0.71
CA LEU A 51 6.75 11.23 -0.34
C LEU A 51 7.98 11.09 -1.24
N GLU A 52 9.17 10.92 -0.66
CA GLU A 52 10.40 10.66 -1.40
C GLU A 52 10.30 9.39 -2.25
N ALA A 53 9.71 8.32 -1.70
CA ALA A 53 9.46 7.08 -2.44
C ALA A 53 8.52 7.27 -3.65
N VAL A 54 7.44 8.03 -3.48
CA VAL A 54 6.50 8.33 -4.57
C VAL A 54 7.15 9.18 -5.65
N LEU A 55 7.96 10.19 -5.27
CA LEU A 55 8.71 11.01 -6.23
C LEU A 55 9.75 10.17 -6.97
N PHE A 56 10.49 9.30 -6.26
CA PHE A 56 11.44 8.39 -6.87
C PHE A 56 10.77 7.45 -7.88
N TYR A 57 9.68 6.79 -7.49
CA TYR A 57 8.89 5.94 -8.39
C TYR A 57 8.45 6.71 -9.64
N ARG A 58 7.98 7.93 -9.45
CA ARG A 58 7.51 8.80 -10.53
C ARG A 58 8.60 9.13 -11.54
N ASP A 59 9.78 9.49 -11.04
CA ASP A 59 10.88 9.98 -11.86
C ASP A 59 11.66 8.85 -12.54
N PHE A 60 11.83 7.70 -11.86
CA PHE A 60 12.67 6.60 -12.33
C PHE A 60 11.90 5.41 -12.92
N VAL A 61 10.60 5.29 -12.65
CA VAL A 61 9.79 4.15 -13.12
C VAL A 61 8.66 4.60 -14.02
N SER A 62 7.76 5.44 -13.51
CA SER A 62 6.53 5.82 -14.22
C SER A 62 6.80 6.68 -15.47
N GLU A 63 7.60 7.74 -15.36
CA GLU A 63 7.86 8.63 -16.50
C GLU A 63 8.71 7.97 -17.60
N PRO A 64 9.80 7.23 -17.29
CA PRO A 64 10.53 6.48 -18.31
C PRO A 64 9.64 5.44 -19.02
N PHE A 65 8.81 4.70 -18.27
CA PHE A 65 7.87 3.74 -18.85
C PHE A 65 6.86 4.42 -19.79
N ARG A 66 6.28 5.55 -19.36
CA ARG A 66 5.38 6.36 -20.18
C ARG A 66 6.06 6.83 -21.47
N SER A 67 7.28 7.37 -21.36
CA SER A 67 8.05 7.84 -22.52
C SER A 67 8.29 6.72 -23.52
N LEU A 68 8.69 5.53 -23.04
CA LEU A 68 8.91 4.34 -23.85
C LEU A 68 7.63 3.93 -24.58
N ILE A 69 6.50 3.77 -23.87
CA ILE A 69 5.22 3.38 -24.47
C ILE A 69 4.73 4.41 -25.49
N SER A 70 4.84 5.71 -25.19
CA SER A 70 4.46 6.75 -26.14
C SER A 70 5.29 6.72 -27.41
N SER A 71 6.60 6.42 -27.29
CA SER A 71 7.49 6.31 -28.45
C SER A 71 7.23 5.07 -29.32
N LEU A 72 6.86 3.95 -28.70
CA LEU A 72 6.62 2.69 -29.40
C LEU A 72 5.26 2.66 -30.11
N PHE A 73 4.22 3.20 -29.48
CA PHE A 73 2.85 3.09 -29.99
C PHE A 73 2.31 4.39 -30.59
N SER A 74 3.05 5.51 -30.49
CA SER A 74 2.59 6.84 -30.91
C SER A 74 1.25 7.25 -30.27
N LEU A 75 0.93 6.68 -29.11
CA LEU A 75 -0.31 6.95 -28.37
C LEU A 75 -0.06 7.97 -27.26
N PRO A 76 -0.95 8.97 -27.10
CA PRO A 76 -0.88 9.93 -25.99
C PRO A 76 -1.21 9.24 -24.67
N PHE A 77 -0.17 8.77 -23.96
CA PHE A 77 -0.32 8.10 -22.68
C PHE A 77 -0.26 9.10 -21.53
N THR A 78 -1.31 9.16 -20.71
CA THR A 78 -1.34 9.98 -19.50
C THR A 78 -0.56 9.30 -18.37
N ARG A 79 -0.10 10.10 -17.41
CA ARG A 79 0.64 9.59 -16.23
C ARG A 79 -0.19 8.58 -15.42
N GLY A 80 -1.47 8.86 -15.21
CA GLY A 80 -2.36 7.97 -14.46
C GLY A 80 -2.53 6.61 -15.14
N GLN A 81 -2.57 6.57 -16.48
CA GLN A 81 -2.63 5.30 -17.22
C GLN A 81 -1.34 4.48 -17.05
N ALA A 82 -0.17 5.12 -17.08
CA ALA A 82 1.12 4.46 -16.80
C ALA A 82 1.14 3.84 -15.40
N ASP A 83 0.71 4.59 -14.40
CA ASP A 83 0.66 4.10 -13.02
C ASP A 83 -0.28 2.90 -12.87
N ILE A 84 -1.46 2.92 -13.49
CA ILE A 84 -2.41 1.81 -13.43
C ILE A 84 -1.86 0.57 -14.12
N VAL A 85 -1.20 0.71 -15.27
CA VAL A 85 -0.59 -0.43 -15.98
C VAL A 85 0.53 -1.04 -15.15
N ILE A 86 1.39 -0.22 -14.53
CA ILE A 86 2.47 -0.71 -13.67
C ILE A 86 1.90 -1.43 -12.43
N LEU A 87 0.91 -0.82 -11.75
CA LEU A 87 0.25 -1.43 -10.58
C LEU A 87 -0.44 -2.75 -10.95
N SER A 88 -1.08 -2.78 -12.11
CA SER A 88 -1.72 -3.96 -12.69
C SER A 88 -0.70 -5.08 -12.96
N ALA A 89 0.45 -4.74 -13.56
CA ALA A 89 1.52 -5.69 -13.81
C ALA A 89 2.12 -6.25 -12.51
N VAL A 90 2.33 -5.41 -11.49
CA VAL A 90 2.77 -5.84 -10.16
C VAL A 90 1.75 -6.78 -9.52
N PHE A 91 0.47 -6.44 -9.58
CA PHE A 91 -0.61 -7.24 -9.03
C PHE A 91 -0.72 -8.62 -9.71
N VAL A 92 -0.67 -8.66 -11.04
CA VAL A 92 -0.67 -9.91 -11.81
C VAL A 92 0.57 -10.75 -11.52
N SER A 93 1.74 -10.12 -11.42
CA SER A 93 2.99 -10.80 -11.05
C SER A 93 2.89 -11.45 -9.67
N ALA A 94 2.32 -10.76 -8.69
CA ALA A 94 2.08 -11.30 -7.36
C ALA A 94 1.13 -12.51 -7.40
N LEU A 95 0.01 -12.39 -8.12
CA LEU A 95 -0.94 -13.49 -8.33
C LEU A 95 -0.28 -14.71 -8.97
N MET A 96 0.49 -14.51 -10.05
CA MET A 96 1.21 -15.58 -10.73
C MET A 96 2.23 -16.27 -9.82
N ARG A 97 3.00 -15.51 -9.03
CA ARG A 97 3.98 -16.08 -8.10
C ARG A 97 3.32 -16.89 -6.99
N VAL A 98 2.22 -16.40 -6.41
CA VAL A 98 1.43 -17.15 -5.43
C VAL A 98 0.91 -18.44 -6.06
N PHE A 99 0.39 -18.38 -7.28
CA PHE A 99 -0.08 -19.57 -7.99
C PHE A 99 1.05 -20.60 -8.19
N ILE A 100 2.20 -20.17 -8.71
CA ILE A 100 3.36 -21.05 -8.93
C ILE A 100 3.88 -21.66 -7.64
N HIS A 101 3.91 -20.92 -6.52
CA HIS A 101 4.38 -21.46 -5.24
C HIS A 101 3.32 -22.30 -4.51
N SER A 102 2.05 -22.13 -4.85
CA SER A 102 0.94 -22.94 -4.31
C SER A 102 0.81 -24.33 -4.95
N ARG A 103 1.74 -24.71 -5.84
CA ARG A 103 1.82 -25.95 -6.64
C ARG A 103 1.89 -27.28 -5.85
N GLY A 104 1.57 -27.30 -4.57
CA GLY A 104 1.30 -28.54 -3.82
C GLY A 104 -0.13 -29.08 -3.99
N ILE A 105 -1.06 -28.31 -4.60
CA ILE A 105 -2.49 -28.64 -4.65
C ILE A 105 -3.02 -28.38 -6.07
N TRP A 106 -2.72 -29.28 -7.01
CA TRP A 106 -2.97 -29.09 -8.46
C TRP A 106 -4.40 -29.40 -8.94
N TYR A 107 -5.35 -29.76 -8.08
CA TYR A 107 -6.65 -30.30 -8.52
C TYR A 107 -7.90 -29.50 -8.12
N ASP A 108 -7.78 -28.25 -7.71
CA ASP A 108 -8.96 -27.39 -7.55
C ASP A 108 -9.14 -26.53 -8.82
N ALA A 109 -9.86 -27.05 -9.82
CA ALA A 109 -10.35 -26.32 -10.99
C ALA A 109 -10.88 -24.88 -10.71
N PRO A 110 -11.57 -24.59 -9.58
CA PRO A 110 -11.98 -23.22 -9.26
C PRO A 110 -10.81 -22.24 -9.04
N ARG A 111 -9.61 -22.70 -8.67
CA ARG A 111 -8.42 -21.84 -8.45
C ARG A 111 -7.83 -21.31 -9.76
N VAL A 112 -7.86 -22.12 -10.82
CA VAL A 112 -7.35 -21.72 -12.12
C VAL A 112 -8.29 -20.68 -12.75
N ASN A 113 -9.61 -20.87 -12.63
CA ASN A 113 -10.60 -19.94 -13.16
C ASN A 113 -10.54 -18.55 -12.49
N SER A 114 -10.38 -18.45 -11.17
CA SER A 114 -10.33 -17.15 -10.50
C SER A 114 -9.08 -16.34 -10.87
N LEU A 115 -7.94 -17.01 -11.08
CA LEU A 115 -6.72 -16.38 -11.56
C LEU A 115 -6.80 -15.96 -13.03
N LEU A 116 -7.43 -16.79 -13.86
CA LEU A 116 -7.68 -16.45 -15.27
C LEU A 116 -8.62 -15.26 -15.39
N PHE A 117 -9.66 -15.19 -14.55
CA PHE A 117 -10.55 -14.03 -14.46
C PHE A 117 -9.82 -12.79 -13.98
N ALA A 118 -8.97 -12.93 -12.96
CA ALA A 118 -8.19 -11.80 -12.46
C ALA A 118 -7.23 -11.28 -13.54
N PHE A 119 -6.54 -12.17 -14.23
CA PHE A 119 -5.68 -11.84 -15.36
C PHE A 119 -6.45 -11.18 -16.50
N ALA A 120 -7.58 -11.77 -16.92
CA ALA A 120 -8.42 -11.25 -18.00
C ALA A 120 -8.99 -9.87 -17.65
N ALA A 121 -9.42 -9.64 -16.41
CA ALA A 121 -9.88 -8.34 -15.94
C ALA A 121 -8.76 -7.29 -15.97
N THR A 122 -7.55 -7.66 -15.55
CA THR A 122 -6.40 -6.74 -15.56
C THR A 122 -5.94 -6.43 -16.98
N VAL A 123 -5.94 -7.41 -17.89
CA VAL A 123 -5.67 -7.21 -19.32
C VAL A 123 -6.76 -6.34 -19.96
N TRP A 124 -8.03 -6.55 -19.59
CA TRP A 124 -9.13 -5.71 -20.05
C TRP A 124 -8.99 -4.25 -19.60
N VAL A 125 -8.59 -4.01 -18.35
CA VAL A 125 -8.31 -2.65 -17.86
C VAL A 125 -7.15 -2.02 -18.63
N ALA A 126 -6.06 -2.75 -18.87
CA ALA A 126 -4.95 -2.25 -19.67
C ALA A 126 -5.37 -1.92 -21.12
N PHE A 127 -6.18 -2.78 -21.72
CA PHE A 127 -6.72 -2.59 -23.06
C PHE A 127 -7.68 -1.40 -23.15
N ALA A 128 -8.63 -1.29 -22.21
CA ALA A 128 -9.57 -0.19 -22.13
C ALA A 128 -8.86 1.16 -21.91
N LEU A 129 -7.70 1.18 -21.25
CA LEU A 129 -6.89 2.38 -21.07
C LEU A 129 -6.01 2.70 -22.28
N ALA A 130 -5.53 1.69 -23.02
CA ALA A 130 -4.73 1.88 -24.22
C ALA A 130 -5.55 2.35 -25.44
N PHE A 131 -6.80 1.88 -25.54
CA PHE A 131 -7.68 2.14 -26.69
C PHE A 131 -8.91 3.00 -26.34
N GLY A 132 -9.08 3.37 -25.07
CA GLY A 132 -10.10 4.31 -24.65
C GLY A 132 -9.76 5.74 -25.08
N ASP A 133 -10.76 6.46 -25.56
CA ASP A 133 -10.65 7.88 -25.86
C ASP A 133 -10.03 8.64 -24.66
N THR A 134 -8.93 9.37 -24.90
CA THR A 134 -8.10 10.02 -23.87
C THR A 134 -8.86 10.98 -22.96
N ASN A 135 -10.06 11.40 -23.37
CA ASN A 135 -10.95 12.27 -22.60
C ASN A 135 -11.83 11.52 -21.58
N ARG A 136 -11.85 10.18 -21.57
CA ARG A 136 -12.66 9.42 -20.61
C ARG A 136 -12.00 9.37 -19.23
N SER A 137 -12.83 9.54 -18.20
CA SER A 137 -12.40 9.50 -16.80
C SER A 137 -11.72 8.17 -16.45
N ILE A 138 -10.48 8.28 -15.94
CA ILE A 138 -9.66 7.15 -15.44
C ILE A 138 -10.28 6.51 -14.18
N ALA A 139 -11.22 7.20 -13.52
CA ALA A 139 -11.81 6.76 -12.26
C ALA A 139 -12.53 5.40 -12.36
N GLY A 140 -13.18 5.10 -13.49
CA GLY A 140 -13.91 3.84 -13.68
C GLY A 140 -12.97 2.62 -13.66
N PRO A 141 -12.00 2.55 -14.59
CA PRO A 141 -11.02 1.45 -14.63
C PRO A 141 -10.21 1.33 -13.32
N PHE A 142 -9.83 2.47 -12.72
CA PHE A 142 -9.14 2.47 -11.44
C PHE A 142 -10.01 1.91 -10.30
N GLY A 143 -11.28 2.28 -10.22
CA GLY A 143 -12.22 1.75 -9.25
C GLY A 143 -12.41 0.24 -9.38
N ALA A 144 -12.55 -0.26 -10.61
CA ALA A 144 -12.63 -1.70 -10.87
C ALA A 144 -11.37 -2.45 -10.42
N PHE A 145 -10.18 -1.89 -10.70
CA PHE A 145 -8.91 -2.43 -10.21
C PHE A 145 -8.87 -2.49 -8.68
N LEU A 146 -9.25 -1.43 -7.98
CA LEU A 146 -9.26 -1.42 -6.51
C LEU A 146 -10.22 -2.47 -5.93
N VAL A 147 -11.42 -2.62 -6.51
CA VAL A 147 -12.38 -3.65 -6.09
C VAL A 147 -11.79 -5.05 -6.29
N GLN A 148 -11.12 -5.29 -7.43
CA GLN A 148 -10.46 -6.56 -7.70
C GLN A 148 -9.34 -6.87 -6.68
N VAL A 149 -8.47 -5.88 -6.42
CA VAL A 149 -7.39 -6.00 -5.41
C VAL A 149 -7.99 -6.31 -4.03
N LEU A 150 -9.08 -5.64 -3.66
CA LEU A 150 -9.78 -5.87 -2.40
C LEU A 150 -10.33 -7.30 -2.31
N ILE A 151 -11.04 -7.78 -3.34
CA ILE A 151 -11.59 -9.13 -3.39
C ILE A 151 -10.48 -10.18 -3.24
N CYS A 152 -9.39 -10.04 -4.00
CA CYS A 152 -8.24 -10.95 -3.90
C CYS A 152 -7.60 -10.89 -2.51
N THR A 153 -7.46 -9.70 -1.92
CA THR A 153 -6.90 -9.53 -0.58
C THR A 153 -7.77 -10.22 0.48
N VAL A 154 -9.09 -10.04 0.44
CA VAL A 154 -10.03 -10.73 1.35
C VAL A 154 -9.96 -12.24 1.15
N TYR A 155 -9.97 -12.71 -0.09
CA TYR A 155 -9.88 -14.13 -0.43
C TYR A 155 -8.61 -14.79 0.14
N TYR A 156 -7.44 -14.19 -0.06
CA TYR A 156 -6.18 -14.72 0.45
C TYR A 156 -6.04 -14.55 1.97
N SER A 157 -6.67 -13.53 2.56
CA SER A 157 -6.70 -13.33 4.02
C SER A 157 -7.44 -14.47 4.74
N TRP A 158 -8.54 -14.94 4.15
CA TRP A 158 -9.36 -16.02 4.72
C TRP A 158 -8.73 -17.41 4.58
N ARG A 159 -7.86 -17.62 3.59
CA ARG A 159 -7.25 -18.93 3.31
C ARG A 159 -6.22 -19.40 4.34
N GLY A 160 -5.75 -18.53 5.23
CA GLY A 160 -4.76 -18.87 6.26
C GLY A 160 -3.43 -19.42 5.70
N GLY A 161 -2.52 -19.81 6.60
CA GLY A 161 -1.29 -20.51 6.24
C GLY A 161 -0.26 -19.70 5.42
N ALA A 162 0.65 -20.44 4.76
CA ALA A 162 1.77 -19.87 4.01
C ALA A 162 1.33 -19.05 2.78
N THR A 163 0.23 -19.41 2.14
CA THR A 163 -0.30 -18.70 0.96
C THR A 163 -0.67 -17.26 1.27
N ARG A 164 -1.26 -17.00 2.44
CA ARG A 164 -1.57 -15.65 2.91
C ARG A 164 -0.30 -14.80 3.05
N VAL A 165 0.74 -15.36 3.67
CA VAL A 165 2.02 -14.67 3.87
C VAL A 165 2.67 -14.37 2.52
N LEU A 166 2.73 -15.36 1.62
CA LEU A 166 3.28 -15.20 0.27
C LEU A 166 2.54 -14.11 -0.53
N TRP A 167 1.22 -14.03 -0.43
CA TRP A 167 0.43 -12.97 -1.07
C TRP A 167 0.90 -11.58 -0.65
N TYR A 168 0.95 -11.31 0.66
CA TYR A 168 1.38 -10.01 1.16
C TYR A 168 2.85 -9.71 0.85
N VAL A 169 3.73 -10.70 0.97
CA VAL A 169 5.15 -10.54 0.63
C VAL A 169 5.28 -10.12 -0.83
N TYR A 170 4.67 -10.84 -1.78
CA TYR A 170 4.82 -10.52 -3.20
C TYR A 170 4.13 -9.20 -3.59
N MET A 171 3.00 -8.87 -2.95
CA MET A 171 2.29 -7.63 -3.22
C MET A 171 3.04 -6.41 -2.66
N LEU A 172 3.64 -6.51 -1.47
CA LEU A 172 4.31 -5.39 -0.79
C LEU A 172 5.78 -5.22 -1.17
N THR A 173 6.48 -6.29 -1.55
CA THR A 173 7.93 -6.25 -1.85
C THR A 173 8.32 -5.15 -2.85
N PRO A 174 7.61 -4.97 -3.99
CA PRO A 174 7.96 -3.91 -4.94
C PRO A 174 7.88 -2.51 -4.33
N PHE A 175 6.88 -2.23 -3.50
CA PHE A 175 6.72 -0.94 -2.83
C PHE A 175 7.81 -0.72 -1.79
N VAL A 176 8.12 -1.73 -0.98
CA VAL A 176 9.22 -1.67 0.00
C VAL A 176 10.55 -1.42 -0.71
N LEU A 177 10.80 -2.11 -1.83
CA LEU A 177 12.02 -1.94 -2.61
C LEU A 177 12.14 -0.53 -3.20
N VAL A 178 11.04 0.02 -3.75
CA VAL A 178 10.99 1.43 -4.20
C VAL A 178 11.32 2.39 -3.05
N CYS A 179 10.74 2.18 -1.87
CA CYS A 179 11.02 3.03 -0.70
C CYS A 179 12.48 2.95 -0.26
N LEU A 180 13.08 1.75 -0.26
CA LEU A 180 14.50 1.58 0.08
C LEU A 180 15.41 2.25 -0.95
N LEU A 181 15.16 2.06 -2.24
CA LEU A 181 15.93 2.72 -3.31
C LEU A 181 15.80 4.24 -3.25
N ALA A 182 14.60 4.74 -2.95
CA ALA A 182 14.37 6.17 -2.78
C ALA A 182 15.19 6.75 -1.63
N ALA A 183 15.24 6.07 -0.48
CA ALA A 183 16.03 6.49 0.66
C ALA A 183 17.54 6.42 0.40
N VAL A 184 18.01 5.41 -0.33
CA VAL A 184 19.43 5.35 -0.76
C VAL A 184 19.74 6.52 -1.70
N ASN A 185 18.87 6.77 -2.69
CA ASN A 185 19.06 7.88 -3.64
C ASN A 185 18.98 9.26 -2.94
N SER A 186 18.10 9.45 -1.96
CA SER A 186 18.03 10.70 -1.21
C SER A 186 19.23 10.89 -0.28
N GLY A 187 19.73 9.80 0.31
CA GLY A 187 20.97 9.79 1.09
C GLY A 187 22.21 10.15 0.27
N LEU A 188 22.32 9.65 -0.97
CA LEU A 188 23.44 9.95 -1.87
C LEU A 188 23.45 11.38 -2.42
N ARG A 189 22.30 12.07 -2.40
CA ARG A 189 22.17 13.47 -2.88
C ARG A 189 22.48 14.51 -1.81
N ARG A 190 22.64 14.10 -0.54
CA ARG A 190 23.01 14.98 0.57
C ARG A 190 24.52 14.92 0.81
#